data_AF-A0A535WV69-F1
#
_entry.id   AF-A0A535WV69-F1
#
_cell.length_a   1.000
_cell.length_b   1.000
_cell.length_c   1.000
_cell.angle_alpha   90.00
_cell.angle_beta   90.00
_cell.angle_gamma   90.00
#
_symmetry.space_group_name_H-M   'P 1'
#
loop_
_entity.id
_entity.type
_entity.pdbx_description
1 polymer ?
#
loop_
_entity_poly.entity_id
_entity_poly.type
_entity_poly.pdbx_seq_one_letter_code
_entity_poly.pdbx_strand_id
1 'polypeptide(L)'
;MEATLLVLAGGDSRRMGRPKPWIEVGETVLLRYVVERLAPAFSEVVVSFGEPEQMEQLVPYRVVFDRKRAAGPLAGLEAGLLAARHEVLFAVACDMPYVTSSVAEVAVAAARSCDAAIPRHDGLFEPVCGAYRKTALPTIVGALDAGNYVAHEVVESMDVTWLEGLDPAQFENLNTPADLERFRVALSAQR
;
A
#
# COMPACT_ATOMS: atom_id res chain seq x y z
N MET A 1 -9.65 2.32 14.04
CA MET A 1 -8.63 3.31 14.43
C MET A 1 -8.83 4.60 13.63
N GLU A 2 -8.47 5.76 14.19
CA GLU A 2 -8.55 7.06 13.48
C GLU A 2 -7.36 7.25 12.53
N ALA A 3 -7.40 6.54 11.40
CA ALA A 3 -6.40 6.61 10.35
C ALA A 3 -7.04 6.30 8.99
N THR A 4 -6.36 6.69 7.92
CA THR A 4 -6.76 6.39 6.55
C THR A 4 -6.05 5.11 6.08
N LEU A 5 -6.79 4.13 5.57
CA LEU A 5 -6.21 3.04 4.77
C LEU A 5 -6.06 3.53 3.33
N LEU A 6 -4.85 3.41 2.78
CA LEU A 6 -4.56 3.59 1.37
C LEU A 6 -4.18 2.24 0.76
N VAL A 7 -4.97 1.78 -0.20
CA VAL A 7 -4.60 0.62 -1.02
C VAL A 7 -4.09 1.11 -2.37
N LEU A 8 -2.82 0.85 -2.67
CA LEU A 8 -2.22 1.19 -3.95
C LEU A 8 -2.55 0.08 -4.96
N ALA A 9 -3.41 0.43 -5.91
CA ALA A 9 -3.86 -0.40 -7.01
C ALA A 9 -3.19 -0.03 -8.34
N GLY A 10 -2.13 0.80 -8.31
CA GLY A 10 -1.32 1.12 -9.47
C GLY A 10 -0.21 0.11 -9.74
N GLY A 11 0.25 0.05 -11.00
CA GLY A 11 1.41 -0.75 -11.42
C GLY A 11 1.19 -1.48 -12.75
N ASP A 12 2.16 -1.41 -13.65
CA ASP A 12 2.01 -1.91 -15.03
C ASP A 12 1.97 -3.44 -15.17
N SER A 13 2.03 -4.21 -14.07
CA SER A 13 1.86 -5.67 -13.98
C SER A 13 2.35 -6.51 -15.17
N ARG A 14 3.47 -6.11 -15.79
CA ARG A 14 3.98 -6.67 -17.05
C ARG A 14 4.21 -8.17 -17.02
N ARG A 15 4.55 -8.72 -15.86
CA ARG A 15 4.87 -10.15 -15.64
C ARG A 15 3.63 -11.03 -15.47
N MET A 16 2.48 -10.45 -15.12
CA MET A 16 1.24 -11.20 -14.83
C MET A 16 0.24 -11.18 -16.00
N GLY A 17 0.52 -10.40 -17.06
CA GLY A 17 -0.33 -10.31 -18.25
C GLY A 17 -1.68 -9.60 -18.05
N ARG A 18 -2.06 -9.28 -16.80
CA ARG A 18 -3.25 -8.52 -16.41
C ARG A 18 -2.90 -7.57 -15.26
N PRO A 19 -3.57 -6.40 -15.12
CA PRO A 19 -3.40 -5.57 -13.94
C PRO A 19 -3.69 -6.35 -12.65
N LYS A 20 -2.75 -6.29 -11.70
CA LYS A 20 -2.80 -7.04 -10.43
C LYS A 20 -4.07 -6.81 -9.60
N PRO A 21 -4.62 -5.57 -9.50
CA PRO A 21 -5.82 -5.30 -8.69
C PRO A 21 -7.02 -6.18 -9.05
N TRP A 22 -7.12 -6.57 -10.33
CA TRP A 22 -8.26 -7.27 -10.91
C TRP A 22 -8.03 -8.77 -11.07
N ILE A 23 -6.91 -9.29 -10.54
CA ILE A 23 -6.67 -10.74 -10.48
C ILE A 23 -7.69 -11.37 -9.54
N GLU A 24 -8.39 -12.38 -10.03
CA GLU A 24 -9.39 -13.14 -9.26
C GLU A 24 -8.71 -14.01 -8.20
N VAL A 25 -9.22 -13.91 -6.97
CA VAL A 25 -8.80 -14.69 -5.81
C VAL A 25 -10.06 -15.18 -5.08
N GLY A 26 -10.34 -16.48 -5.18
CA GLY A 26 -11.61 -17.04 -4.74
C GLY A 26 -12.78 -16.43 -5.52
N GLU A 27 -13.73 -15.82 -4.82
CA GLU A 27 -14.94 -15.19 -5.39
C GLU A 27 -14.81 -13.66 -5.54
N THR A 28 -13.62 -13.11 -5.32
CA THR A 28 -13.36 -11.67 -5.35
C THR A 28 -12.11 -11.35 -6.19
N VAL A 29 -11.76 -10.08 -6.28
CA VAL A 29 -10.51 -9.62 -6.90
C VAL A 29 -9.52 -9.19 -5.82
N LEU A 30 -8.23 -9.25 -6.13
CA LEU A 30 -7.14 -9.02 -5.19
C LEU A 30 -7.25 -7.65 -4.47
N LEU A 31 -7.60 -6.59 -5.18
CA LEU A 31 -7.86 -5.28 -4.58
C LEU A 31 -8.97 -5.34 -3.52
N ARG A 32 -10.11 -5.93 -3.86
CA ARG A 32 -11.26 -6.00 -2.96
C ARG A 32 -10.92 -6.88 -1.75
N TYR A 33 -10.21 -7.99 -1.97
CA TYR A 33 -9.74 -8.86 -0.90
C TYR A 33 -8.90 -8.11 0.14
N VAL A 34 -7.90 -7.32 -0.29
CA VAL A 34 -7.05 -6.53 0.63
C VAL A 34 -7.86 -5.47 1.36
N VAL A 35 -8.71 -4.73 0.63
CA VAL A 35 -9.55 -3.68 1.23
C VAL A 35 -10.48 -4.27 2.28
N GLU A 36 -11.24 -5.34 1.97
CA GLU A 36 -12.22 -5.91 2.88
C GLU A 36 -11.60 -6.47 4.17
N ARG A 37 -10.37 -6.99 4.10
CA ARG A 37 -9.65 -7.49 5.28
C ARG A 37 -9.17 -6.38 6.21
N LEU A 38 -8.72 -5.25 5.66
CA LEU A 38 -8.10 -4.18 6.44
C LEU A 38 -9.09 -3.08 6.82
N ALA A 39 -10.02 -2.73 5.93
CA ALA A 39 -10.97 -1.62 6.09
C ALA A 39 -11.72 -1.59 7.44
N PRO A 40 -12.17 -2.71 8.03
CA PRO A 40 -12.84 -2.69 9.33
C PRO A 40 -12.02 -2.06 10.46
N ALA A 41 -10.69 -2.06 10.33
CA ALA A 41 -9.80 -1.46 11.31
C ALA A 41 -9.61 0.06 11.12
N PHE A 42 -10.07 0.67 10.02
CA PHE A 42 -9.82 2.07 9.66
C PHE A 42 -11.11 2.89 9.56
N SER A 43 -11.02 4.19 9.84
CA SER A 43 -12.15 5.14 9.71
C SER A 43 -12.31 5.73 8.31
N GLU A 44 -11.31 5.54 7.44
CA GLU A 44 -11.36 5.95 6.04
C GLU A 44 -10.63 4.93 5.15
N VAL A 45 -11.17 4.72 3.95
CA VAL A 45 -10.53 3.91 2.90
C VAL A 45 -10.37 4.75 1.64
N VAL A 46 -9.16 4.76 1.09
CA VAL A 46 -8.79 5.38 -0.18
C VAL A 46 -8.11 4.33 -1.04
N VAL A 47 -8.42 4.32 -2.34
CA VAL A 47 -7.73 3.47 -3.33
C VAL A 47 -7.03 4.37 -4.34
N SER A 48 -5.75 4.12 -4.60
CA SER A 48 -4.98 4.87 -5.60
C SER A 48 -4.79 4.04 -6.86
N PHE A 49 -5.03 4.64 -8.03
CA PHE A 49 -4.59 4.13 -9.33
C PHE A 49 -3.62 5.12 -9.96
N GLY A 50 -2.75 4.65 -10.85
CA GLY A 50 -1.89 5.54 -11.63
C GLY A 50 -2.70 6.40 -12.61
N GLU A 51 -3.66 5.77 -13.29
CA GLU A 51 -4.52 6.45 -14.27
C GLU A 51 -5.96 5.91 -14.20
N PRO A 52 -6.98 6.69 -14.59
CA PRO A 52 -8.37 6.25 -14.64
C PRO A 52 -8.61 4.96 -15.42
N GLU A 53 -7.87 4.74 -16.52
CA GLU A 53 -8.01 3.58 -17.40
C GLU A 53 -7.59 2.26 -16.72
N GLN A 54 -6.83 2.32 -15.63
CA GLN A 54 -6.47 1.13 -14.86
C GLN A 54 -7.66 0.61 -14.03
N MET A 55 -8.73 1.40 -13.88
CA MET A 55 -9.92 1.00 -13.15
C MET A 55 -10.89 0.23 -14.06
N GLU A 56 -10.77 -1.11 -14.09
CA GLU A 56 -11.61 -1.97 -14.93
C GLU A 56 -13.11 -1.95 -14.52
N GLN A 57 -13.40 -1.64 -13.25
CA GLN A 57 -14.77 -1.55 -12.72
C GLN A 57 -14.84 -0.53 -11.59
N LEU A 58 -16.03 0.04 -11.38
CA LEU A 58 -16.28 0.94 -10.26
C LEU A 58 -16.10 0.21 -8.93
N VAL A 59 -15.45 0.89 -7.98
CA VAL A 59 -15.29 0.42 -6.61
C VAL A 59 -16.06 1.35 -5.65
N PRO A 60 -16.64 0.82 -4.56
CA PRO A 60 -17.42 1.62 -3.61
C PRO A 60 -16.51 2.40 -2.63
N TYR A 61 -15.32 2.81 -3.06
CA TYR A 61 -14.31 3.47 -2.24
C TYR A 61 -13.97 4.84 -2.82
N ARG A 62 -13.38 5.71 -2.00
CA ARG A 62 -12.82 6.96 -2.52
C ARG A 62 -11.61 6.63 -3.37
N VAL A 63 -11.66 7.00 -4.65
CA VAL A 63 -10.57 6.77 -5.60
C VAL A 63 -9.77 8.05 -5.81
N VAL A 64 -8.45 7.91 -5.85
CA VAL A 64 -7.51 8.97 -6.24
C VAL A 64 -6.62 8.48 -7.38
N PHE A 65 -6.08 9.42 -8.13
CA PHE A 65 -5.18 9.15 -9.24
C PHE A 65 -3.83 9.84 -9.03
N ASP A 66 -2.77 9.23 -9.53
CA ASP A 66 -1.44 9.81 -9.49
C ASP A 66 -1.44 11.16 -10.21
N ARG A 67 -0.89 12.19 -9.55
CA ARG A 67 -0.77 13.54 -10.14
C ARG A 67 0.37 13.61 -11.16
N LYS A 68 1.33 12.69 -11.04
CA LYS A 68 2.52 12.58 -11.88
C LYS A 68 2.57 11.19 -12.49
N ARG A 69 2.50 11.14 -13.82
CA ARG A 69 2.51 9.87 -14.56
C ARG A 69 3.85 9.16 -14.41
N ALA A 70 3.81 7.84 -14.32
CA ALA A 70 5.01 6.98 -14.28
C ALA A 70 6.03 7.32 -13.18
N ALA A 71 5.60 7.93 -12.08
CA ALA A 71 6.44 8.30 -10.93
C ALA A 71 6.42 7.25 -9.80
N GLY A 72 6.05 6.01 -10.15
CA GLY A 72 6.13 4.86 -9.25
C GLY A 72 5.20 4.96 -8.03
N PRO A 73 5.41 4.10 -7.02
CA PRO A 73 4.56 4.05 -5.83
C PRO A 73 4.53 5.35 -5.02
N LEU A 74 5.55 6.19 -5.17
CA LEU A 74 5.66 7.47 -4.48
C LEU A 74 4.55 8.46 -4.90
N ALA A 75 4.12 8.41 -6.17
CA ALA A 75 3.00 9.21 -6.66
C ALA A 75 1.66 8.79 -6.05
N GLY A 76 1.45 7.49 -5.85
CA GLY A 76 0.28 6.98 -5.14
C GLY A 76 0.27 7.36 -3.66
N LEU A 77 1.44 7.36 -3.01
CA LEU A 77 1.59 7.89 -1.64
C LEU A 77 1.27 9.39 -1.56
N GLU A 78 1.77 10.20 -2.50
CA GLU A 78 1.46 11.63 -2.61
C GLU A 78 -0.06 11.86 -2.75
N ALA A 79 -0.69 11.17 -3.70
CA ALA A 79 -2.13 11.28 -3.96
C ALA A 79 -2.96 10.86 -2.74
N GLY A 80 -2.57 9.76 -2.08
CA GLY A 80 -3.20 9.27 -0.87
C GLY A 80 -3.09 10.23 0.31
N LEU A 81 -1.89 10.74 0.60
CA LEU A 81 -1.64 11.68 1.69
C LEU A 81 -2.37 13.01 1.50
N LEU A 82 -2.44 13.52 0.25
CA LEU A 82 -3.20 14.72 -0.09
C LEU A 82 -4.71 14.52 0.12
N ALA A 83 -5.23 13.33 -0.15
CA ALA A 83 -6.65 13.04 -0.01
C ALA A 83 -7.06 12.63 1.41
N ALA A 84 -6.15 12.07 2.19
CA ALA A 84 -6.42 11.54 3.53
C ALA A 84 -7.08 12.57 4.44
N ARG A 85 -8.19 12.19 5.09
CA ARG A 85 -8.85 13.00 6.12
C ARG A 85 -8.09 12.96 7.44
N HIS A 86 -7.47 11.84 7.76
CA HIS A 86 -6.73 11.66 9.01
C HIS A 86 -5.28 12.13 8.90
N GLU A 87 -4.64 12.31 10.06
CA GLU A 87 -3.24 12.74 10.14
C GLU A 87 -2.25 11.63 9.76
N VAL A 88 -2.62 10.38 10.04
CA VAL A 88 -1.85 9.18 9.70
C VAL A 88 -2.61 8.35 8.67
N LEU A 89 -1.88 7.90 7.67
CA LEU A 89 -2.33 7.01 6.60
C LEU A 89 -1.49 5.74 6.63
N PHE A 90 -2.10 4.57 6.53
CA PHE A 90 -1.40 3.31 6.31
C PHE A 90 -1.49 2.94 4.83
N ALA A 91 -0.35 2.85 4.18
CA ALA A 91 -0.22 2.44 2.79
C ALA A 91 0.05 0.94 2.70
N VAL A 92 -0.68 0.27 1.81
CA VAL A 92 -0.48 -1.14 1.45
C VAL A 92 -0.67 -1.31 -0.05
N ALA A 93 0.22 -2.05 -0.72
CA ALA A 93 0.02 -2.41 -2.11
C ALA A 93 -1.06 -3.50 -2.24
N CYS A 94 -1.87 -3.45 -3.31
CA CYS A 94 -2.94 -4.44 -3.49
C CYS A 94 -2.41 -5.88 -3.61
N ASP A 95 -1.15 -6.09 -3.94
CA ASP A 95 -0.52 -7.40 -4.07
C ASP A 95 0.11 -7.94 -2.80
N MET A 96 -0.19 -7.33 -1.65
CA MET A 96 0.26 -7.75 -0.31
C MET A 96 -0.89 -8.34 0.52
N PRO A 97 -1.49 -9.48 0.12
CA PRO A 97 -2.71 -10.01 0.75
C PRO A 97 -2.50 -10.58 2.15
N TYR A 98 -1.24 -10.73 2.59
CA TYR A 98 -0.88 -11.30 3.88
C TYR A 98 -0.79 -10.25 5.01
N VAL A 99 -0.81 -8.95 4.65
CA VAL A 99 -0.79 -7.86 5.64
C VAL A 99 -2.03 -7.93 6.51
N THR A 100 -1.83 -7.78 7.82
CA THR A 100 -2.90 -7.87 8.82
C THR A 100 -3.20 -6.52 9.45
N SER A 101 -4.41 -6.37 9.98
CA SER A 101 -4.80 -5.17 10.74
C SER A 101 -3.91 -4.96 11.96
N SER A 102 -3.42 -6.02 12.61
CA SER A 102 -2.50 -5.90 13.75
C SER A 102 -1.18 -5.21 13.37
N VAL A 103 -0.61 -5.53 12.21
CA VAL A 103 0.58 -4.84 11.74
C VAL A 103 0.29 -3.37 11.42
N ALA A 104 -0.84 -3.12 10.76
CA ALA A 104 -1.27 -1.77 10.47
C ALA A 104 -1.49 -0.93 11.74
N GLU A 105 -2.08 -1.50 12.79
CA GLU A 105 -2.29 -0.85 14.08
C GLU A 105 -0.96 -0.45 14.74
N VAL A 106 0.02 -1.35 14.76
CA VAL A 106 1.36 -1.08 15.31
C VAL A 106 2.03 0.05 14.52
N ALA A 107 1.98 0.00 13.18
CA ALA A 107 2.56 1.04 12.34
C ALA A 107 1.88 2.40 12.53
N VAL A 108 0.56 2.43 12.53
CA VAL A 108 -0.22 3.67 12.72
C VAL A 108 0.05 4.28 14.09
N ALA A 109 0.19 3.46 15.14
CA ALA A 109 0.51 3.96 16.47
C ALA A 109 1.91 4.60 16.51
N ALA A 110 2.91 3.96 15.91
CA ALA A 110 4.29 4.45 15.87
C ALA A 110 4.43 5.74 15.02
N ALA A 111 3.75 5.81 13.87
CA ALA A 111 3.81 6.98 12.97
C ALA A 111 3.22 8.27 13.56
N ARG A 112 2.61 8.24 14.75
CA ARG A 112 2.10 9.46 15.42
C ARG A 112 3.21 10.42 15.84
N SER A 113 4.44 9.95 15.99
CA SER A 113 5.59 10.74 16.47
C SER A 113 6.72 10.95 15.46
N CYS A 114 6.60 10.45 14.24
CA CYS A 114 7.62 10.54 13.18
C CYS A 114 6.95 10.73 11.82
N ASP A 115 7.73 10.78 10.73
CA ASP A 115 7.19 10.92 9.37
C ASP A 115 6.62 9.61 8.85
N ALA A 116 7.29 8.49 9.13
CA ALA A 116 6.82 7.17 8.73
C ALA A 116 7.15 6.09 9.77
N ALA A 117 6.35 5.03 9.81
CA ALA A 117 6.64 3.81 10.53
C ALA A 117 6.44 2.60 9.63
N ILE A 118 7.51 1.84 9.38
CA ILE A 118 7.55 0.83 8.31
C ILE A 118 8.17 -0.46 8.85
N PRO A 119 7.54 -1.63 8.64
CA PRO A 119 8.15 -2.94 8.85
C PRO A 119 9.49 -3.07 8.14
N ARG A 120 10.48 -3.57 8.89
CA ARG A 120 11.82 -3.83 8.36
C ARG A 120 12.31 -5.20 8.83
N HIS A 121 12.85 -5.98 7.91
CA HIS A 121 13.44 -7.28 8.19
C HIS A 121 14.76 -7.41 7.45
N ASP A 122 15.84 -7.75 8.16
CA ASP A 122 17.19 -7.88 7.60
C ASP A 122 17.64 -6.67 6.74
N GLY A 123 17.24 -5.47 7.17
CA GLY A 123 17.52 -4.22 6.46
C GLY A 123 16.62 -3.96 5.23
N LEU A 124 15.76 -4.90 4.86
CA LEU A 124 14.80 -4.77 3.76
C LEU A 124 13.46 -4.22 4.26
N PHE A 125 12.85 -3.35 3.46
CA PHE A 125 11.52 -2.78 3.71
C PHE A 125 10.78 -2.51 2.40
N GLU A 126 9.46 -2.39 2.49
CA GLU A 126 8.58 -2.03 1.38
C GLU A 126 7.94 -0.67 1.66
N PRO A 127 8.29 0.41 0.92
CA PRO A 127 7.68 1.74 1.08
C PRO A 127 6.15 1.73 1.01
N VAL A 128 5.56 0.84 0.20
CA VAL A 128 4.10 0.72 0.13
C VAL A 128 3.53 -0.31 1.09
N CYS A 129 4.21 -0.55 2.21
CA CYS A 129 3.71 -1.31 3.35
C CYS A 129 4.10 -0.61 4.64
N GLY A 130 3.42 0.46 5.01
CA GLY A 130 3.80 1.26 6.18
C GLY A 130 2.86 2.40 6.47
N ALA A 131 2.98 2.96 7.67
CA ALA A 131 2.24 4.16 8.07
C ALA A 131 3.04 5.41 7.77
N TYR A 132 2.36 6.44 7.25
CA TYR A 132 2.89 7.75 6.92
C TYR A 132 2.05 8.82 7.60
N ARG A 133 2.72 9.74 8.29
CA ARG A 133 2.10 10.96 8.79
C ARG A 133 2.07 12.01 7.68
N LYS A 134 1.12 12.94 7.75
CA LYS A 134 1.08 14.10 6.83
C LYS A 134 2.37 14.93 6.80
N THR A 135 3.22 14.84 7.83
CA THR A 135 4.53 15.49 7.86
C THR A 135 5.52 14.92 6.84
N ALA A 136 5.31 13.69 6.35
CA ALA A 136 6.10 13.10 5.26
C ALA A 136 5.81 13.75 3.89
N LEU A 137 4.66 14.41 3.73
CA LEU A 137 4.20 14.90 2.43
C LEU A 137 5.15 15.90 1.77
N PRO A 138 5.72 16.92 2.45
CA PRO A 138 6.67 17.84 1.83
C PRO A 138 7.92 17.14 1.27
N THR A 139 8.44 16.12 1.96
CA THR A 139 9.59 15.32 1.49
C THR A 139 9.24 14.53 0.23
N ILE A 140 8.06 13.90 0.22
CA ILE A 140 7.53 13.16 -0.93
C ILE A 140 7.35 14.08 -2.15
N VAL A 141 6.67 15.23 -1.95
CA VAL A 141 6.42 16.21 -3.01
C VAL A 141 7.75 16.76 -3.55
N GLY A 142 8.68 17.12 -2.66
CA GLY A 142 9.99 17.64 -3.05
C GLY A 142 10.79 16.65 -3.88
N ALA A 143 10.79 15.37 -3.49
CA ALA A 143 11.44 14.31 -4.26
C ALA A 143 10.81 14.14 -5.65
N LEU A 144 9.48 14.07 -5.72
CA LEU A 144 8.74 13.96 -6.97
C LEU A 144 8.98 15.15 -7.91
N ASP A 145 8.98 16.37 -7.39
CA ASP A 145 9.23 17.59 -8.18
C ASP A 145 10.69 17.68 -8.66
N ALA A 146 11.63 17.11 -7.91
CA ALA A 146 13.04 16.97 -8.30
C ALA A 146 13.29 15.80 -9.26
N GLY A 147 12.27 15.00 -9.59
CA GLY A 147 12.41 13.82 -10.45
C GLY A 147 13.02 12.59 -9.77
N ASN A 148 13.12 12.59 -8.43
CA ASN A 148 13.47 11.38 -7.68
C ASN A 148 12.21 10.55 -7.41
N TYR A 149 12.09 9.41 -8.10
CA TYR A 149 10.96 8.48 -7.99
C TYR A 149 11.32 7.20 -7.21
N VAL A 150 12.52 7.14 -6.62
CA VAL A 150 13.01 5.96 -5.90
C VAL A 150 12.45 5.99 -4.48
N ALA A 151 11.31 5.33 -4.27
CA ALA A 151 10.58 5.38 -3.00
C ALA A 151 11.43 4.95 -1.79
N HIS A 152 12.32 3.97 -1.95
CA HIS A 152 13.25 3.54 -0.90
C HIS A 152 14.17 4.69 -0.45
N GLU A 153 14.83 5.38 -1.37
CA GLU A 153 15.72 6.52 -1.04
C GLU A 153 14.97 7.66 -0.37
N VAL A 154 13.75 7.95 -0.85
CA VAL A 154 12.92 9.03 -0.31
C VAL A 154 12.48 8.72 1.12
N VAL A 155 12.07 7.47 1.38
CA VAL A 155 11.74 7.02 2.74
C VAL A 155 12.96 7.10 3.66
N GLU A 156 14.14 6.67 3.22
CA GLU A 156 15.37 6.72 4.03
C GLU A 156 15.80 8.15 4.41
N SER A 157 15.33 9.16 3.67
CA SER A 157 15.59 10.57 3.96
C SER A 157 14.66 11.18 5.03
N MET A 158 13.65 10.44 5.49
CA MET A 158 12.66 10.89 6.48
C MET A 158 13.03 10.49 7.91
N ASP A 159 12.30 11.04 8.89
CA ASP A 159 12.27 10.48 10.25
C ASP A 159 11.42 9.20 10.28
N VAL A 160 12.07 8.03 10.20
CA VAL A 160 11.41 6.72 10.10
C VAL A 160 11.61 5.89 11.37
N THR A 161 10.50 5.41 11.93
CA THR A 161 10.51 4.34 12.92
C THR A 161 10.45 2.98 12.22
N TRP A 162 11.51 2.19 12.34
CA TRP A 162 11.57 0.84 11.77
C TRP A 162 10.95 -0.18 12.72
N LEU A 163 9.97 -0.94 12.22
CA LEU A 163 9.25 -1.96 13.00
C LEU A 163 9.91 -3.32 12.74
N GLU A 164 10.80 -3.70 13.63
CA GLU A 164 11.52 -4.98 13.56
C GLU A 164 10.82 -6.08 14.36
N GLY A 165 11.10 -7.34 14.04
CA GLY A 165 10.54 -8.50 14.75
C GLY A 165 9.12 -8.90 14.32
N LEU A 166 8.59 -8.30 13.27
CA LEU A 166 7.35 -8.74 12.60
C LEU A 166 7.65 -9.94 11.67
N ASP A 167 6.66 -10.80 11.49
CA ASP A 167 6.80 -11.99 10.63
C ASP A 167 6.94 -11.55 9.15
N PRO A 168 8.07 -11.83 8.48
CA PRO A 168 8.30 -11.45 7.09
C PRO A 168 7.23 -11.98 6.13
N ALA A 169 6.61 -13.12 6.44
CA ALA A 169 5.56 -13.71 5.62
C ALA A 169 4.31 -12.80 5.49
N GLN A 170 4.12 -11.86 6.43
CA GLN A 170 3.03 -10.89 6.38
C GLN A 170 3.24 -9.80 5.32
N PHE A 171 4.46 -9.67 4.78
CA PHE A 171 4.87 -8.63 3.83
C PHE A 171 5.20 -9.20 2.45
N GLU A 172 4.84 -10.45 2.17
CA GLU A 172 5.08 -11.05 0.87
C GLU A 172 4.14 -10.48 -0.21
N ASN A 173 4.74 -10.18 -1.37
CA ASN A 173 4.03 -9.66 -2.54
C ASN A 173 3.73 -10.80 -3.53
N LEU A 174 2.54 -10.79 -4.12
CA LEU A 174 2.19 -11.67 -5.24
C LEU A 174 2.78 -11.13 -6.55
N ASN A 175 4.00 -11.58 -6.90
CA ASN A 175 4.75 -11.08 -8.05
C ASN A 175 4.73 -11.99 -9.27
N THR A 176 4.51 -13.29 -9.07
CA THR A 176 4.55 -14.32 -10.10
C THR A 176 3.28 -15.17 -10.10
N PRO A 177 2.98 -15.86 -11.21
CA PRO A 177 1.87 -16.82 -11.25
C PRO A 177 1.99 -17.92 -10.18
N ALA A 178 3.21 -18.33 -9.84
CA ALA A 178 3.46 -19.31 -8.80
C ALA A 178 3.08 -18.78 -7.40
N ASP A 179 3.29 -17.49 -7.12
CA ASP A 179 2.89 -16.87 -5.85
C ASP A 179 1.37 -16.84 -5.73
N LEU A 180 0.69 -16.46 -6.81
CA LEU A 180 -0.77 -16.44 -6.89
C LEU A 180 -1.36 -17.84 -6.68
N GLU A 181 -0.76 -18.87 -7.26
CA GLU A 181 -1.23 -20.25 -7.08
C GLU A 181 -1.08 -20.70 -5.61
N ARG A 182 0.07 -20.46 -5.00
CA ARG A 182 0.28 -20.75 -3.56
C ARG A 182 -0.75 -20.02 -2.69
N PHE A 183 -1.02 -18.74 -3.01
CA PHE A 183 -2.02 -17.95 -2.31
C PHE A 183 -3.44 -18.52 -2.46
N ARG A 184 -3.85 -18.92 -3.68
CA ARG A 184 -5.17 -19.52 -3.94
C ARG A 184 -5.37 -20.84 -3.22
N VAL A 185 -4.34 -21.69 -3.19
CA VAL A 185 -4.36 -22.95 -2.43
C VAL A 185 -4.54 -22.68 -0.94
N ALA A 186 -3.76 -21.75 -0.38
CA ALA A 186 -3.87 -21.37 1.03
C ALA A 186 -5.26 -20.76 1.37
N LEU A 187 -5.82 -19.94 0.48
CA LEU A 187 -7.13 -19.33 0.65
C LEU A 187 -8.25 -20.38 0.66
N SER A 188 -8.15 -21.39 -0.20
CA SER A 188 -9.14 -22.47 -0.29
C SER A 188 -9.14 -23.38 0.95
N ALA A 189 -7.99 -23.53 1.60
CA ALA A 189 -7.84 -24.33 2.82
C ALA A 189 -8.36 -23.63 4.10
N GLN A 190 -8.69 -22.34 4.02
CA GLN A 190 -9.22 -21.55 5.14
C GLN A 190 -10.77 -21.46 5.14
N ARG A 191 -11.42 -22.02 4.11
CA ARG A 191 -12.89 -22.16 4.01
C ARG A 191 -13.33 -23.50 4.58
#